data_AF-E4KNR8-F1
#
_entry.id   AF-E4KNR8-F1
#
_cell.length_a   1.000
_cell.length_b   1.000
_cell.length_c   1.000
_cell.angle_alpha   90.00
_cell.angle_beta   90.00
_cell.angle_gamma   90.00
#
_symmetry.space_group_name_H-M   'P 1'
#
loop_
_entity.id
_entity.type
_entity.pdbx_description
1 polymer ?
#
loop_
_entity_poly.entity_id
_entity_poly.type
_entity_poly.pdbx_seq_one_letter_code
_entity_poly.pdbx_strand_id
1 'polypeptide(L)'
;MAFAMVNIHIPARISEGGVMGLALVFYQLNGFNPATVNLVLDLSLYFIGFLCLSRAFLPRAILTTVSYSIIYSLCYKLGPILPSLQDAPLFAAIIGGILVGLGCGLVVSRGCVAGGEDCLALINVKYNHLSLSMAYFISDFIVLALSFVVYMPFTNVLISLVTTFISSFIIGQFELKLPQTNFKPVSFS
;
A
#
# COMPACT_ATOMS: atom_id res chain seq x y z
N MET A 1 4.99 -8.66 -3.42
CA MET A 1 3.76 -8.24 -2.71
C MET A 1 2.82 -9.42 -2.48
N ALA A 2 2.11 -9.94 -3.49
CA ALA A 2 1.07 -10.97 -3.31
C ALA A 2 1.49 -12.21 -2.49
N PHE A 3 2.69 -12.74 -2.75
CA PHE A 3 3.23 -13.86 -1.96
C PHE A 3 3.37 -13.54 -0.47
N ALA A 4 3.91 -12.35 -0.14
CA ALA A 4 4.12 -11.90 1.23
C ALA A 4 2.79 -11.69 1.97
N MET A 5 1.78 -11.15 1.28
CA MET A 5 0.42 -11.02 1.82
C MET A 5 -0.13 -12.35 2.31
N VAL A 6 -0.15 -13.33 1.41
CA VAL A 6 -0.82 -14.62 1.64
C VAL A 6 -0.05 -15.50 2.61
N ASN A 7 1.28 -15.51 2.54
CA ASN A 7 2.10 -16.44 3.32
C ASN A 7 2.55 -15.87 4.67
N ILE A 8 2.57 -14.55 4.84
CA ILE A 8 3.16 -13.91 6.02
C ILE A 8 2.16 -13.01 6.72
N HIS A 9 1.66 -11.97 6.06
CA HIS A 9 0.83 -10.95 6.72
C HIS A 9 -0.52 -11.50 7.18
N ILE A 10 -1.24 -12.21 6.30
CA ILE A 10 -2.55 -12.80 6.63
C ILE A 10 -2.42 -13.83 7.78
N PRO A 11 -1.50 -14.82 7.73
CA PRO A 11 -1.35 -15.77 8.83
C PRO A 11 -0.88 -15.13 10.13
N ALA A 12 0.04 -14.16 10.09
CA ALA A 12 0.59 -13.50 11.28
C ALA A 12 -0.30 -12.36 11.83
N ARG A 13 -1.47 -12.10 11.23
CA ARG A 13 -2.40 -11.02 11.60
C ARG A 13 -1.74 -9.65 11.67
N ILE A 14 -0.79 -9.42 10.77
CA ILE A 14 -0.14 -8.12 10.61
C ILE A 14 -1.11 -7.25 9.83
N SER A 15 -1.56 -6.15 10.43
CA SER A 15 -2.34 -5.16 9.69
C SER A 15 -1.39 -4.37 8.82
N GLU A 16 -1.74 -4.23 7.55
CA GLU A 16 -1.13 -3.23 6.71
C GLU A 16 -1.78 -1.88 6.98
N GLY A 17 -1.00 -0.81 6.85
CA GLY A 17 -1.52 0.55 6.93
C GLY A 17 -2.23 0.97 5.65
N GLY A 18 -2.20 2.27 5.38
CA GLY A 18 -2.68 2.83 4.13
C GLY A 18 -4.16 2.61 3.85
N VAL A 19 -4.50 2.46 2.56
CA VAL A 19 -5.90 2.45 2.11
C VAL A 19 -6.65 1.22 2.62
N MET A 20 -5.97 0.06 2.67
CA MET A 20 -6.56 -1.18 3.18
C MET A 20 -6.79 -1.12 4.69
N GLY A 21 -5.84 -0.59 5.46
CA GLY A 21 -6.01 -0.36 6.90
C GLY A 21 -7.13 0.64 7.19
N LEU A 22 -7.25 1.70 6.38
CA LEU A 22 -8.31 2.69 6.52
C LEU A 22 -9.69 2.07 6.27
N ALA A 23 -9.81 1.18 5.29
CA ALA A 23 -11.05 0.44 5.03
C ALA A 23 -11.47 -0.45 6.22
N LEU A 24 -10.50 -1.06 6.92
CA LEU A 24 -10.76 -1.84 8.14
C LEU A 24 -11.24 -0.96 9.30
N VAL A 25 -10.65 0.23 9.46
CA VAL A 25 -11.11 1.22 10.46
C VAL A 25 -12.57 1.60 10.19
N PHE A 26 -12.93 1.90 8.93
CA PHE A 26 -14.31 2.22 8.55
C PHE A 26 -15.28 1.05 8.80
N TYR A 27 -14.84 -0.19 8.56
CA TYR A 27 -15.63 -1.37 8.88
C TYR A 27 -15.93 -1.47 10.38
N GLN A 28 -14.95 -1.21 11.24
CA GLN A 28 -15.16 -1.28 12.69
C GLN A 28 -16.05 -0.16 13.23
N LEU A 29 -16.04 1.02 12.59
CA LEU A 29 -16.86 2.15 13.00
C LEU A 29 -18.32 2.04 12.50
N ASN A 30 -18.52 1.69 11.22
CA ASN A 30 -19.83 1.80 10.55
C ASN A 30 -20.36 0.46 10.02
N GLY A 31 -19.62 -0.64 10.14
CA GLY A 31 -20.00 -1.96 9.62
C GLY A 31 -19.92 -2.09 8.10
N PHE A 32 -19.36 -1.12 7.39
CA PHE A 32 -19.25 -1.17 5.92
C PHE A 32 -18.25 -2.23 5.46
N ASN A 33 -18.64 -3.06 4.50
CA ASN A 33 -17.78 -4.10 3.95
C ASN A 33 -16.42 -3.51 3.50
N PRO A 34 -15.28 -3.98 4.06
CA PRO A 34 -13.95 -3.49 3.71
C PRO A 34 -13.66 -3.54 2.21
N ALA A 35 -14.18 -4.55 1.50
CA ALA A 35 -13.99 -4.68 0.06
C ALA A 35 -14.62 -3.51 -0.72
N THR A 36 -15.81 -3.06 -0.30
CA THR A 36 -16.50 -1.93 -0.92
C THR A 36 -15.79 -0.63 -0.61
N VAL A 37 -15.39 -0.42 0.65
CA VAL A 37 -14.67 0.80 1.06
C VAL A 37 -13.32 0.90 0.34
N ASN A 38 -12.56 -0.20 0.30
CA ASN A 38 -11.27 -0.23 -0.37
C ASN A 38 -11.40 0.05 -1.87
N LEU A 39 -12.40 -0.55 -2.54
CA LEU A 39 -12.67 -0.28 -3.96
C LEU A 39 -13.01 1.19 -4.21
N VAL A 40 -13.85 1.80 -3.38
CA VAL A 40 -14.21 3.22 -3.51
C VAL A 40 -13.00 4.13 -3.29
N LEU A 41 -12.18 3.85 -2.27
CA LEU A 41 -10.98 4.61 -1.99
C LEU A 41 -9.94 4.49 -3.11
N ASP A 42 -9.67 3.27 -3.58
CA ASP A 42 -8.74 3.00 -4.68
C ASP A 42 -9.20 3.69 -5.97
N LEU A 43 -10.49 3.60 -6.33
CA LEU A 43 -11.03 4.27 -7.51
C LEU A 43 -10.93 5.80 -7.39
N SER A 44 -11.21 6.35 -6.21
CA SER A 44 -11.11 7.79 -5.96
C SER A 44 -9.66 8.27 -6.09
N LEU A 45 -8.71 7.51 -5.53
CA LEU A 45 -7.29 7.82 -5.63
C LEU A 45 -6.78 7.66 -7.06
N TYR A 46 -7.23 6.65 -7.81
CA TYR A 46 -6.90 6.50 -9.22
C TYR A 46 -7.46 7.63 -10.09
N PHE A 47 -8.66 8.13 -9.77
CA PHE A 47 -9.23 9.28 -10.44
C PHE A 47 -8.41 10.55 -10.18
N ILE A 48 -8.05 10.82 -8.92
CA ILE A 48 -7.16 11.95 -8.58
C ILE A 48 -5.80 11.75 -9.25
N GLY A 49 -5.25 10.54 -9.20
CA GLY A 49 -4.00 10.17 -9.86
C GLY A 49 -4.02 10.41 -11.36
N PHE A 50 -5.13 10.14 -12.04
CA PHE A 50 -5.29 10.43 -13.46
C PHE A 50 -5.24 11.94 -13.76
N LEU A 51 -5.80 12.77 -12.88
CA LEU A 51 -5.76 14.24 -13.02
C LEU A 51 -4.37 14.82 -12.66
N CYS A 52 -3.71 14.21 -11.68
CA CYS A 52 -2.47 14.69 -11.08
C CYS A 52 -1.21 14.16 -11.77
N LEU A 53 -1.24 12.94 -12.33
CA LEU A 53 -0.10 12.29 -12.98
C LEU A 53 -0.24 12.35 -14.52
N SER A 54 0.71 11.72 -15.24
CA SER A 54 0.69 11.72 -16.70
C SER A 54 -0.46 10.87 -17.26
N ARG A 55 -0.95 11.16 -18.47
CA ARG A 55 -1.99 10.34 -19.14
C ARG A 55 -1.59 8.87 -19.32
N ALA A 56 -0.28 8.56 -19.34
CA ALA A 56 0.23 7.20 -19.41
C ALA A 56 0.15 6.43 -18.09
N PHE A 57 -0.22 7.09 -16.98
CA PHE A 57 -0.37 6.48 -15.66
C PHE A 57 -1.51 5.45 -15.63
N LEU A 58 -2.70 5.84 -16.09
CA LEU A 58 -3.90 5.02 -15.96
C LEU A 58 -3.79 3.62 -16.59
N PRO A 59 -3.33 3.46 -17.86
CA PRO A 59 -3.17 2.12 -18.43
C PRO A 59 -2.13 1.27 -17.68
N ARG A 60 -1.07 1.89 -17.13
CA ARG A 60 -0.07 1.18 -16.32
C ARG A 60 -0.65 0.74 -14.98
N ALA A 61 -1.37 1.62 -14.30
CA ALA A 61 -2.07 1.34 -13.05
C ALA A 61 -3.04 0.16 -13.20
N ILE A 62 -3.86 0.16 -14.26
CA ILE A 62 -4.78 -0.94 -14.55
C ILE A 62 -4.03 -2.24 -14.77
N LEU A 63 -3.00 -2.23 -15.63
CA LEU A 63 -2.20 -3.43 -15.92
C LEU A 63 -1.57 -4.02 -14.65
N THR A 64 -0.97 -3.17 -13.82
CA THR A 64 -0.32 -3.59 -12.57
C THR A 64 -1.34 -4.08 -11.55
N THR A 65 -2.46 -3.40 -11.37
CA THR A 65 -3.53 -3.80 -10.42
C THR A 65 -4.13 -5.15 -10.83
N VAL A 66 -4.44 -5.34 -12.12
CA VAL A 66 -4.95 -6.62 -12.64
C VAL A 66 -3.92 -7.74 -12.46
N SER A 67 -2.66 -7.46 -12.78
CA SER A 67 -1.57 -8.43 -12.60
C SER A 67 -1.40 -8.84 -11.14
N TYR A 68 -1.44 -7.86 -10.22
CA TYR A 68 -1.41 -8.09 -8.79
C TYR A 68 -2.59 -8.94 -8.34
N SER A 69 -3.82 -8.61 -8.78
CA SER A 69 -5.02 -9.36 -8.43
C SER A 69 -5.01 -10.81 -8.91
N ILE A 70 -4.49 -11.07 -10.12
CA ILE A 70 -4.36 -12.43 -10.66
C ILE A 70 -3.38 -13.25 -9.83
N ILE A 71 -2.18 -12.70 -9.57
CA ILE A 71 -1.15 -13.38 -8.78
C ILE A 71 -1.63 -13.59 -7.34
N TYR A 72 -2.28 -12.59 -6.75
CA TYR A 72 -2.89 -12.69 -5.42
C TYR A 72 -3.92 -13.82 -5.35
N SER A 73 -4.85 -13.88 -6.31
CA SER A 73 -5.87 -14.94 -6.37
C SER A 73 -5.23 -16.33 -6.53
N LEU A 74 -4.17 -16.45 -7.34
CA LEU A 74 -3.43 -17.69 -7.51
C LEU A 74 -2.72 -18.11 -6.21
N CYS A 75 -2.00 -17.19 -5.57
CA CYS A 75 -1.35 -17.44 -4.27
C CYS A 75 -2.38 -17.84 -3.20
N TYR A 76 -3.52 -17.15 -3.16
CA TYR A 76 -4.58 -17.44 -2.19
C TYR A 76 -5.17 -18.84 -2.38
N LYS A 77 -5.38 -19.28 -3.64
CA LYS A 77 -5.87 -20.64 -3.94
C LYS A 77 -4.85 -21.74 -3.62
N LEU A 78 -3.56 -21.45 -3.78
CA LEU A 78 -2.49 -22.39 -3.41
C LEU A 78 -2.33 -22.53 -1.89
N GLY A 79 -2.83 -21.55 -1.13
CA GLY A 79 -2.69 -21.50 0.32
C GLY A 79 -1.28 -21.10 0.77
N PRO A 80 -1.08 -20.92 2.09
CA PRO A 80 0.23 -20.64 2.64
C PRO A 80 1.15 -21.85 2.46
N ILE A 81 2.22 -21.64 1.69
CA ILE A 81 3.28 -22.61 1.43
C ILE A 81 4.27 -22.62 2.61
N LEU A 82 4.44 -21.47 3.28
CA LEU A 82 5.29 -21.34 4.45
C LEU A 82 4.56 -21.82 5.71
N PRO A 83 5.26 -22.47 6.66
CA PRO A 83 4.71 -22.76 7.97
C PRO A 83 4.27 -21.46 8.66
N SER A 84 3.18 -21.54 9.40
CA SER A 84 2.61 -20.40 10.13
C SER A 84 3.68 -19.74 11.01
N LEU A 85 3.98 -18.47 10.73
CA LEU A 85 4.88 -17.64 11.52
C LEU A 85 4.16 -16.95 12.70
N GLN A 86 2.99 -17.44 13.10
CA GLN A 86 2.20 -16.87 14.20
C GLN A 86 2.97 -16.85 15.52
N ASP A 87 3.79 -17.87 15.78
CA ASP A 87 4.57 -17.98 17.02
C ASP A 87 5.77 -17.03 17.07
N ALA A 88 6.14 -16.42 15.94
CA ALA A 88 7.25 -15.49 15.81
C ALA A 88 6.84 -14.23 15.03
N PRO A 89 5.91 -13.42 15.55
CA PRO A 89 5.28 -12.35 14.77
C PRO A 89 6.26 -11.20 14.45
N LEU A 90 7.31 -11.00 15.26
CA LEU A 90 8.39 -10.06 14.94
C LEU A 90 9.21 -10.52 13.71
N PHE A 91 9.46 -11.83 13.59
CA PHE A 91 10.17 -12.39 12.43
C PHE A 91 9.29 -12.31 11.18
N ALA A 92 7.99 -12.59 11.33
CA ALA A 92 6.99 -12.37 10.29
C ALA A 92 6.97 -10.90 9.83
N ALA A 93 7.03 -9.96 10.77
CA ALA A 93 7.04 -8.53 10.48
C ALA A 93 8.24 -8.08 9.64
N ILE A 94 9.43 -8.60 9.98
CA ILE A 94 10.67 -8.28 9.27
C ILE A 94 10.64 -8.85 7.85
N ILE A 95 10.35 -10.14 7.69
CA ILE A 95 10.35 -10.78 6.36
C ILE A 95 9.21 -10.23 5.50
N GLY A 96 8.02 -10.06 6.09
CA GLY A 96 6.87 -9.46 5.43
C GLY A 96 7.19 -8.06 4.92
N GLY A 97 7.75 -7.20 5.79
CA GLY A 97 8.18 -5.86 5.43
C GLY A 97 9.21 -5.84 4.29
N ILE A 98 10.19 -6.75 4.32
CA ILE A 98 11.19 -6.87 3.25
C ILE A 98 10.55 -7.25 1.91
N LEU A 99 9.72 -8.30 1.88
CA LEU A 99 9.13 -8.81 0.65
C LEU A 99 8.06 -7.88 0.07
N VAL A 100 7.28 -7.22 0.92
CA VAL A 100 6.33 -6.18 0.51
C VAL A 100 7.10 -4.98 -0.01
N GLY A 101 8.10 -4.50 0.75
CA GLY A 101 8.90 -3.33 0.37
C GLY A 101 9.65 -3.51 -0.96
N LEU A 102 10.27 -4.67 -1.19
CA LEU A 102 10.92 -4.99 -2.48
C LEU A 102 9.90 -5.05 -3.62
N GLY A 103 8.76 -5.70 -3.40
CA GLY A 103 7.74 -5.84 -4.43
C GLY A 103 7.08 -4.51 -4.80
N CYS A 104 6.71 -3.72 -3.80
CA CYS A 104 6.13 -2.39 -3.99
C CYS A 104 7.18 -1.46 -4.61
N GLY A 105 8.38 -1.40 -4.03
CA GLY A 105 9.52 -0.62 -4.52
C GLY A 105 9.80 -0.85 -6.01
N LEU A 106 9.83 -2.11 -6.47
CA LEU A 106 10.01 -2.42 -7.89
C LEU A 106 8.88 -1.90 -8.78
N VAL A 107 7.63 -2.00 -8.34
CA VAL A 107 6.46 -1.50 -9.09
C VAL A 107 6.49 0.02 -9.18
N VAL A 108 6.62 0.68 -8.03
CA VAL A 108 6.63 2.14 -7.98
C VAL A 108 7.86 2.71 -8.67
N SER A 109 8.99 2.01 -8.70
CA SER A 109 10.21 2.40 -9.46
C SER A 109 10.00 2.55 -10.97
N ARG A 110 8.85 2.12 -11.50
CA ARG A 110 8.49 2.29 -12.92
C ARG A 110 7.36 3.29 -13.13
N GLY A 111 6.97 4.02 -12.08
CA GLY A 111 5.82 4.93 -12.08
C GLY A 111 4.50 4.19 -12.26
N CYS A 112 4.46 2.92 -11.88
CA CYS A 112 3.27 2.09 -11.84
C CYS A 112 2.74 2.03 -10.41
N VAL A 113 1.48 1.63 -10.25
CA VAL A 113 0.81 1.48 -8.95
C VAL A 113 0.03 0.18 -8.94
N ALA A 114 0.04 -0.53 -7.81
CA ALA A 114 -0.71 -1.77 -7.59
C ALA A 114 -1.97 -1.55 -6.72
N GLY A 115 -2.07 -0.40 -6.04
CA GLY A 115 -3.25 0.00 -5.25
C GLY A 115 -3.37 1.51 -5.10
N GLY A 116 -4.44 1.97 -4.46
CA GLY A 116 -4.70 3.39 -4.23
C GLY A 116 -3.64 4.06 -3.36
N GLU A 117 -3.05 3.33 -2.41
CA GLU A 117 -1.98 3.84 -1.55
C GLU A 117 -0.74 4.24 -2.36
N ASP A 118 -0.33 3.40 -3.31
CA ASP A 118 0.80 3.72 -4.19
C ASP A 118 0.53 4.99 -5.00
N CYS A 119 -0.73 5.19 -5.41
CA CYS A 119 -1.15 6.41 -6.10
C CYS A 119 -1.05 7.64 -5.19
N LEU A 120 -1.53 7.53 -3.95
CA LEU A 120 -1.41 8.59 -2.93
C LEU A 120 0.06 8.95 -2.68
N ALA A 121 0.93 7.94 -2.55
CA ALA A 121 2.36 8.14 -2.35
C ALA A 121 3.00 8.89 -3.53
N LEU A 122 2.72 8.50 -4.77
CA LEU A 122 3.24 9.18 -5.96
C LEU A 122 2.72 10.62 -6.10
N ILE A 123 1.46 10.89 -5.74
CA ILE A 123 0.90 12.25 -5.70
C ILE A 123 1.68 13.09 -4.67
N ASN A 124 1.90 12.56 -3.47
CA ASN A 124 2.64 13.24 -2.41
C ASN A 124 4.09 13.54 -2.81
N VAL A 125 4.79 12.59 -3.46
CA VAL A 125 6.14 12.81 -3.99
C VAL A 125 6.13 13.93 -5.03
N LYS A 126 5.11 13.97 -5.91
CA LYS A 126 5.01 14.97 -6.98
C LYS A 126 4.71 16.38 -6.48
N TYR A 127 3.78 16.54 -5.55
CA TYR A 127 3.27 17.87 -5.12
C TYR A 127 3.87 18.36 -3.81
N ASN A 128 4.12 17.47 -2.84
CA ASN A 128 4.65 17.83 -1.53
C ASN A 128 6.16 17.63 -1.43
N HIS A 129 6.81 17.17 -2.51
CA HIS A 129 8.25 16.88 -2.57
C HIS A 129 8.74 15.96 -1.44
N LEU A 130 7.85 15.11 -0.92
CA LEU A 130 8.18 14.11 0.07
C LEU A 130 8.98 12.98 -0.58
N SER A 131 9.88 12.37 0.20
CA SER A 131 10.51 11.12 -0.24
C SER A 131 9.46 10.01 -0.28
N LEU A 132 9.68 9.03 -1.16
CA LEU A 132 8.73 7.93 -1.35
C LEU A 132 8.53 7.16 -0.03
N SER A 133 9.63 6.88 0.67
CA SER A 133 9.62 6.27 2.01
C SER A 133 8.76 7.05 3.01
N MET A 134 8.89 8.38 3.06
CA MET A 134 8.16 9.20 4.01
C MET A 134 6.68 9.26 3.67
N ALA A 135 6.31 9.25 2.39
CA ALA A 135 4.91 9.25 1.97
C ALA A 135 4.17 7.98 2.43
N TYR A 136 4.78 6.79 2.25
CA TYR A 136 4.23 5.53 2.77
C TYR A 136 4.19 5.52 4.29
N PHE A 137 5.30 5.87 4.95
CA PHE A 137 5.39 5.83 6.40
C PHE A 137 4.36 6.73 7.08
N ILE A 138 4.14 7.96 6.58
CA ILE A 138 3.13 8.87 7.15
C ILE A 138 1.71 8.33 6.93
N SER A 139 1.41 7.86 5.72
CA SER A 139 0.10 7.28 5.39
C SER A 139 -0.22 6.11 6.33
N ASP A 140 0.70 5.16 6.45
CA ASP A 140 0.55 4.01 7.33
C ASP A 140 0.49 4.39 8.79
N PHE A 141 1.33 5.32 9.25
CA PHE A 141 1.35 5.75 10.65
C PHE A 141 0.01 6.36 11.07
N ILE A 142 -0.59 7.22 10.23
CA ILE A 142 -1.90 7.82 10.50
C ILE A 142 -2.97 6.73 10.63
N VAL A 143 -3.00 5.79 9.67
CA VAL A 143 -3.99 4.71 9.65
C VAL A 143 -3.80 3.79 10.84
N LEU A 144 -2.56 3.45 11.18
CA LEU A 144 -2.25 2.56 12.29
C LEU A 144 -2.56 3.20 13.65
N ALA A 145 -2.33 4.52 13.79
CA ALA A 145 -2.76 5.28 14.96
C ALA A 145 -4.29 5.28 15.10
N LEU A 146 -5.03 5.41 13.99
CA LEU A 146 -6.49 5.28 14.01
C LEU A 146 -6.93 3.86 14.38
N SER A 147 -6.29 2.82 13.81
CA SER A 147 -6.58 1.42 14.14
C SER A 147 -6.36 1.10 15.62
N PHE A 148 -5.31 1.67 16.24
CA PHE A 148 -5.05 1.55 17.67
C PHE A 148 -6.18 2.14 18.53
N VAL A 149 -6.68 3.32 18.16
CA VAL A 149 -7.77 3.98 18.89
C VAL A 149 -9.09 3.21 18.75
N VAL A 150 -9.34 2.58 17.61
CA VAL A 150 -10.64 1.97 17.31
C VAL A 150 -10.75 0.51 17.76
N TYR A 151 -9.78 -0.36 17.46
CA TYR A 151 -9.97 -1.82 17.65
C TYR A 151 -8.71 -2.64 17.92
N MET A 152 -7.51 -2.13 17.64
CA MET A 152 -6.30 -2.96 17.54
C MET A 152 -5.49 -2.96 18.85
N PRO A 153 -5.10 -4.13 19.39
CA PRO A 153 -4.28 -4.19 20.59
C PRO A 153 -2.87 -3.63 20.33
N PHE A 154 -2.28 -3.04 21.37
CA PHE A 154 -0.99 -2.36 21.31
C PHE A 154 0.13 -3.24 20.73
N THR A 155 0.17 -4.53 21.08
CA THR A 155 1.18 -5.49 20.58
C THR A 155 1.15 -5.61 19.06
N ASN A 156 -0.04 -5.76 18.47
CA ASN A 156 -0.16 -5.90 17.03
C ASN A 156 0.18 -4.59 16.32
N VAL A 157 -0.20 -3.45 16.92
CA VAL A 157 0.14 -2.12 16.39
C VAL A 157 1.65 -1.95 16.30
N LEU A 158 2.40 -2.32 17.34
CA LEU A 158 3.86 -2.27 17.30
C LEU A 158 4.46 -3.16 16.21
N ILE A 159 3.92 -4.38 16.05
CA ILE A 159 4.39 -5.35 15.05
C ILE A 159 4.14 -4.81 13.63
N SER A 160 2.94 -4.28 13.37
CA SER A 160 2.61 -3.60 12.12
C SER A 160 3.48 -2.37 11.87
N LEU A 161 3.78 -1.57 12.90
CA LEU A 161 4.65 -0.41 12.77
C LEU A 161 6.07 -0.81 12.36
N VAL A 162 6.60 -1.91 12.91
CA VAL A 162 7.90 -2.47 12.52
C VAL A 162 7.87 -2.91 11.05
N THR A 163 6.83 -3.63 10.63
CA THR A 163 6.65 -4.02 9.21
C THR A 163 6.62 -2.82 8.29
N THR A 164 5.78 -1.82 8.59
CA THR A 164 5.62 -0.59 7.82
C THR A 164 6.93 0.20 7.75
N PHE A 165 7.67 0.30 8.87
CA PHE A 165 8.94 1.00 8.88
C PHE A 165 9.95 0.34 7.93
N ILE A 166 10.06 -0.99 8.00
CA ILE A 166 10.97 -1.77 7.14
C ILE A 166 10.54 -1.68 5.67
N SER A 167 9.25 -1.87 5.37
CA SER A 167 8.75 -1.80 3.99
C SER A 167 8.95 -0.40 3.42
N SER A 168 8.59 0.66 4.15
CA SER A 168 8.75 2.05 3.73
C SER A 168 10.22 2.41 3.51
N PHE A 169 11.13 1.95 4.37
CA PHE A 169 12.56 2.17 4.20
C PHE A 169 13.10 1.52 2.93
N ILE A 170 12.70 0.27 2.66
CA ILE A 170 13.11 -0.48 1.47
C ILE A 170 12.53 0.14 0.20
N ILE A 171 11.25 0.53 0.22
CA ILE A 171 10.61 1.24 -0.88
C ILE A 171 11.38 2.53 -1.19
N GLY A 172 11.85 3.25 -0.18
CA GLY A 172 12.71 4.42 -0.33
C GLY A 172 14.02 4.16 -1.09
N GLN A 173 14.54 2.93 -1.10
CA GLN A 173 15.73 2.61 -1.89
C GLN A 173 15.44 2.56 -3.40
N PHE A 174 14.18 2.42 -3.78
CA PHE A 174 13.71 2.45 -5.17
C PHE A 174 13.25 3.85 -5.60
N GLU A 175 13.68 4.88 -4.87
CA GLU A 175 13.23 6.26 -5.07
C GLU A 175 13.39 6.70 -6.53
N LEU A 176 12.28 7.24 -7.06
CA LEU A 176 12.20 7.70 -8.42
C LEU A 176 12.52 9.18 -8.54
N LYS A 177 13.34 9.51 -9.53
CA LYS A 177 13.30 10.85 -10.13
C LYS A 177 12.10 10.92 -11.08
N LEU A 178 10.95 11.35 -10.55
CA LEU A 178 9.80 11.65 -11.40
C LEU A 178 10.15 12.80 -12.36
N PRO A 179 9.84 12.70 -13.67
CA PRO A 179 10.03 13.81 -14.58
C PRO A 179 9.16 14.99 -14.12
N GLN A 180 9.80 16.15 -13.89
CA GLN A 180 9.10 17.40 -13.58
C GLN A 180 8.19 17.73 -14.77
N THR A 181 6.89 17.55 -14.60
CA THR A 181 5.92 17.98 -15.60
C THR A 181 5.66 19.46 -15.37
N ASN A 182 6.24 20.31 -16.21
CA ASN A 182 5.84 21.71 -16.32
C ASN A 182 4.34 21.74 -16.67
N PHE A 183 3.51 22.03 -15.68
CA PHE A 183 2.10 22.32 -15.89
C PHE A 183 2.01 23.61 -16.71
N LYS A 184 1.69 23.52 -18.01
CA LYS A 184 0.87 24.58 -18.61
C LYS A 184 -0.57 24.23 -18.22
N PRO A 185 -1.27 25.05 -17.43
CA PRO A 185 -2.68 24.83 -17.18
C PRO A 185 -3.39 24.74 -18.53
N VAL A 186 -4.26 23.74 -18.69
CA VAL A 186 -5.12 23.63 -19.87
C VAL A 186 -5.99 24.87 -19.88
N SER A 187 -5.65 25.83 -20.75
CA SER A 187 -6.48 27.00 -21.00
C SER A 187 -7.74 26.52 -21.70
N PHE A 188 -8.85 26.48 -20.97
CA PHE A 188 -10.16 26.44 -21.60
C PHE A 188 -10.44 27.86 -22.12
N SER A 189 -10.09 28.09 -23.38
CA SER A 189 -10.52 29.24 -24.18
C SER A 189 -11.86 28.94 -24.84
#